data_AF-A0A1F8PIZ9-F1
#
_entry.id   AF-A0A1F8PIZ9-F1
#
_cell.length_a   1.000
_cell.length_b   1.000
_cell.length_c   1.000
_cell.angle_alpha   90.00
_cell.angle_beta   90.00
_cell.angle_gamma   90.00
#
_symmetry.space_group_name_H-M   'P 1'
#
loop_
_entity.id
_entity.type
_entity.pdbx_description
1 polymer ?
#
loop_
_entity_poly.entity_id
_entity_poly.type
_entity_poly.pdbx_seq_one_letter_code
_entity_poly.pdbx_strand_id
1 'polypeptide(L)'
;MPVTLDLEKTDISNVTFALEPAANGLESSLLLAKYETQPGLHSWVEKTRSNMTGEELFRHQLVITGFFFALLPERGEMTFPMYLADLKATPGVVLRDRMFKKYAEICLDKTGSEVSGKVDWNTILKSPESYIEFLIMGFGTEHVEDEIERQAYEYVKKPEEMKALIISHLVWFWNTHLESEWLRVQPLVEKTIRAYQELDLSGLSSREIIHRVTGQDPVDAHWNQLLEQSKRIAFVPNAHTGQYTHKMMVGECLCIFFGARPPEGSQERIPELDRTDIISRLSTLADDTRMQILQLIAEKGEMRAQDIIEAIGLSQPSTSRYLSQLAAAGYLLERRVNTAKVYTINHDRIEKTLKAVSSFLLDR
;
A
#
# COMPACT_ATOMS: atom_id res chain seq x y z
N MET A 1 27.01 -20.95 21.98
CA MET A 1 27.83 -20.82 20.76
C MET A 1 27.47 -19.52 20.08
N PRO A 2 28.43 -18.67 19.66
CA PRO A 2 28.10 -17.54 18.81
C PRO A 2 27.82 -18.09 17.42
N VAL A 3 26.59 -17.92 16.94
CA VAL A 3 26.22 -18.26 15.55
C VAL A 3 26.01 -16.91 14.87
N THR A 4 27.13 -16.36 14.41
CA THR A 4 27.56 -16.25 13.00
C THR A 4 26.98 -15.00 12.37
N LEU A 5 27.87 -14.03 12.14
CA LEU A 5 27.69 -12.89 11.25
C LEU A 5 27.13 -13.41 9.93
N ASP A 6 25.90 -13.06 9.58
CA ASP A 6 25.41 -13.31 8.23
C ASP A 6 25.99 -12.20 7.34
N LEU A 7 26.94 -12.59 6.50
CA LEU A 7 27.65 -11.71 5.59
C LEU A 7 26.66 -11.28 4.50
N GLU A 8 26.13 -10.06 4.64
CA GLU A 8 25.39 -9.38 3.58
C GLU A 8 26.22 -9.34 2.29
N LYS A 9 25.78 -10.12 1.30
CA LYS A 9 25.89 -9.78 -0.12
C LYS A 9 24.62 -10.21 -0.82
N THR A 10 23.51 -9.55 -0.51
CA THR A 10 22.41 -9.49 -1.47
C THR A 10 22.92 -8.62 -2.61
N ASP A 11 23.25 -9.26 -3.73
CA ASP A 11 23.84 -8.60 -4.90
C ASP A 11 22.97 -7.41 -5.32
N ILE A 12 23.59 -6.24 -5.36
CA ILE A 12 23.00 -4.90 -5.45
C ILE A 12 22.44 -4.62 -6.86
N SER A 13 22.56 -5.56 -7.81
CA SER A 13 22.31 -5.31 -9.23
C SER A 13 20.84 -5.09 -9.63
N ASN A 14 19.87 -5.28 -8.72
CA ASN A 14 18.46 -5.41 -9.11
C ASN A 14 17.50 -4.39 -8.46
N VAL A 15 18.00 -3.29 -7.89
CA VAL A 15 17.16 -2.17 -7.44
C VAL A 15 16.99 -1.16 -8.58
N THR A 16 15.76 -0.75 -8.85
CA THR A 16 15.43 0.22 -9.90
C THR A 16 14.39 1.23 -9.43
N PHE A 17 14.32 2.37 -10.11
CA PHE A 17 13.19 3.30 -10.05
C PHE A 17 12.43 3.17 -11.37
N ALA A 18 11.15 2.84 -11.31
CA ALA A 18 10.37 2.48 -12.49
C ALA A 18 8.95 3.08 -12.46
N LEU A 19 8.37 3.28 -13.64
CA LEU A 19 6.99 3.76 -13.77
C LEU A 19 5.95 2.70 -13.40
N GLU A 20 6.20 1.47 -13.85
CA GLU A 20 5.29 0.31 -13.75
C GLU A 20 3.81 0.68 -14.01
N PRO A 21 3.43 1.20 -15.20
CA PRO A 21 2.16 1.90 -15.39
C PRO A 21 0.92 1.08 -15.01
N ALA A 22 0.86 -0.20 -15.37
CA ALA A 22 -0.25 -1.07 -15.01
C ALA A 22 -0.35 -1.28 -13.48
N ALA A 23 0.77 -1.58 -12.82
CA ALA A 23 0.80 -1.78 -11.38
C ALA A 23 0.54 -0.48 -10.61
N ASN A 24 1.02 0.66 -11.11
CA ASN A 24 0.80 2.00 -10.56
C ASN A 24 -0.66 2.46 -10.70
N GLY A 25 -1.31 2.14 -11.83
CA GLY A 25 -2.74 2.31 -12.01
C GLY A 25 -3.58 1.42 -11.09
N LEU A 26 -3.16 0.16 -10.92
CA LEU A 26 -3.81 -0.77 -9.99
C LEU A 26 -3.65 -0.32 -8.54
N GLU A 27 -2.48 0.21 -8.15
CA GLU A 27 -2.24 0.81 -6.83
C GLU A 27 -3.19 1.97 -6.57
N SER A 28 -3.31 2.89 -7.52
CA SER A 28 -4.25 4.02 -7.44
C SER A 28 -5.70 3.57 -7.31
N SER A 29 -6.05 2.46 -7.97
CA SER A 29 -7.38 1.82 -7.85
C SER A 29 -7.59 1.20 -6.47
N LEU A 30 -6.56 0.56 -5.90
CA LEU A 30 -6.62 -0.03 -4.56
C LEU A 30 -6.82 1.03 -3.48
N LEU A 31 -6.13 2.17 -3.59
CA LEU A 31 -6.33 3.32 -2.69
C LEU A 31 -7.77 3.81 -2.70
N LEU A 32 -8.42 3.83 -3.88
CA LEU A 32 -9.82 4.20 -4.03
C LEU A 32 -10.76 3.18 -3.39
N ALA A 33 -10.52 1.89 -3.60
CA ALA A 33 -11.35 0.82 -3.06
C ALA A 33 -11.29 0.76 -1.53
N LYS A 34 -10.08 0.87 -0.97
CA LYS A 34 -9.78 0.83 0.47
C LYS A 34 -9.75 2.20 1.13
N TYR A 35 -10.32 3.23 0.48
CA TYR A 35 -10.37 4.56 1.05
C TYR A 35 -11.24 4.57 2.32
N GLU A 36 -10.57 4.41 3.45
CA GLU A 36 -10.97 5.02 4.71
C GLU A 36 -10.42 6.44 4.71
N THR A 37 -10.98 7.36 5.50
CA THR A 37 -10.47 8.73 5.65
C THR A 37 -9.02 8.71 6.13
N GLN A 38 -8.09 8.58 5.17
CA GLN A 38 -6.66 8.48 5.37
C GLN A 38 -6.03 9.82 4.99
N PRO A 39 -5.55 10.57 5.98
CA PRO A 39 -4.98 11.88 5.77
C PRO A 39 -3.64 11.76 5.03
N GLY A 40 -3.36 12.69 4.12
CA GLY A 40 -2.15 12.68 3.31
C GLY A 40 -2.31 12.03 1.93
N LEU A 41 -3.40 11.30 1.66
CA LEU A 41 -3.70 10.87 0.30
C LEU A 41 -3.99 12.06 -0.61
N HIS A 42 -3.64 11.93 -1.89
CA HIS A 42 -3.93 13.00 -2.85
C HIS A 42 -5.44 13.17 -3.04
N SER A 43 -5.89 14.42 -3.17
CA SER A 43 -7.33 14.75 -3.29
C SER A 43 -8.05 14.08 -4.47
N TRP A 44 -7.31 13.57 -5.47
CA TRP A 44 -7.89 12.78 -6.55
C TRP A 44 -8.59 11.52 -6.05
N VAL A 45 -8.05 10.85 -5.01
CA VAL A 45 -8.65 9.63 -4.44
C VAL A 45 -10.03 9.94 -3.87
N GLU A 46 -10.10 10.90 -2.95
CA GLU A 46 -11.37 11.31 -2.32
C GLU A 46 -12.38 11.81 -3.37
N LYS A 47 -11.97 12.75 -4.24
CA LYS A 47 -12.87 13.33 -5.25
C LYS A 47 -13.41 12.29 -6.22
N THR A 48 -12.56 11.38 -6.69
CA THR A 48 -12.97 10.32 -7.61
C THR A 48 -13.96 9.38 -6.93
N ARG A 49 -13.71 9.00 -5.68
CA ARG A 49 -14.64 8.16 -4.90
C ARG A 49 -15.97 8.86 -4.64
N SER A 50 -15.97 10.15 -4.29
CA SER A 50 -17.21 10.92 -4.06
C SER A 50 -18.05 11.13 -5.33
N ASN A 51 -17.43 11.02 -6.50
CA ASN A 51 -18.13 11.12 -7.78
C ASN A 51 -18.71 9.77 -8.26
N MET A 52 -18.36 8.66 -7.62
CA MET A 52 -18.96 7.35 -7.91
C MET A 52 -20.32 7.24 -7.22
N THR A 53 -21.31 6.73 -7.93
CA THR A 53 -22.57 6.26 -7.34
C THR A 53 -22.30 5.10 -6.38
N GLY A 54 -23.27 4.78 -5.51
CA GLY A 54 -23.15 3.63 -4.60
C GLY A 54 -22.94 2.31 -5.34
N GLU A 55 -23.58 2.13 -6.49
CA GLU A 55 -23.43 0.93 -7.34
C GLU A 55 -22.02 0.85 -7.97
N GLU A 56 -21.53 1.96 -8.53
CA GLU A 56 -20.17 2.04 -9.10
C GLU A 56 -19.11 1.78 -8.03
N LEU A 57 -19.30 2.35 -6.84
CA LEU A 57 -18.38 2.15 -5.72
C LEU A 57 -18.39 0.71 -5.21
N PHE A 58 -19.56 0.11 -5.02
CA PHE A 58 -19.67 -1.29 -4.62
C PHE A 58 -19.00 -2.21 -5.65
N ARG A 59 -19.28 -1.99 -6.94
CA ARG A 59 -18.63 -2.71 -8.04
C ARG A 59 -17.11 -2.51 -8.03
N HIS A 60 -16.64 -1.29 -7.76
CA HIS A 60 -15.22 -0.99 -7.66
C HIS A 60 -14.56 -1.74 -6.51
N GLN A 61 -15.17 -1.75 -5.34
CA GLN A 61 -14.69 -2.55 -4.20
C GLN A 61 -14.67 -4.03 -4.56
N LEU A 62 -15.78 -4.58 -5.05
CA LEU A 62 -15.87 -5.99 -5.45
C LEU A 62 -14.74 -6.41 -6.40
N VAL A 63 -14.49 -5.62 -7.45
CA VAL A 63 -13.45 -5.96 -8.43
C VAL A 63 -12.06 -5.79 -7.87
N ILE A 64 -11.78 -4.67 -7.20
CA ILE A 64 -10.41 -4.33 -6.78
C ILE A 64 -9.99 -5.08 -5.52
N THR A 65 -10.88 -5.31 -4.55
CA THR A 65 -10.57 -6.06 -3.33
C THR A 65 -10.91 -7.54 -3.48
N GLY A 66 -12.16 -7.87 -3.85
CA GLY A 66 -12.63 -9.26 -3.92
C GLY A 66 -11.93 -10.13 -4.97
N PHE A 67 -11.39 -9.52 -6.04
CA PHE A 67 -10.60 -10.22 -7.06
C PHE A 67 -9.14 -9.77 -7.13
N PHE A 68 -8.62 -9.08 -6.10
CA PHE A 68 -7.30 -8.44 -6.12
C PHE A 68 -6.18 -9.34 -6.68
N PHE A 69 -6.08 -10.58 -6.20
CA PHE A 69 -5.01 -11.49 -6.64
C PHE A 69 -5.21 -12.04 -8.06
N ALA A 70 -6.40 -11.94 -8.64
CA ALA A 70 -6.64 -12.21 -10.06
C ALA A 70 -6.19 -11.03 -10.96
N LEU A 71 -6.05 -9.83 -10.38
CA LEU A 71 -5.69 -8.59 -11.10
C LEU A 71 -4.17 -8.35 -11.13
N LEU A 72 -3.38 -9.05 -10.32
CA LEU A 72 -1.94 -8.79 -10.24
C LEU A 72 -1.26 -8.99 -11.61
N PRO A 73 -0.55 -7.99 -12.14
CA PRO A 73 0.20 -8.15 -13.38
C PRO A 73 1.28 -9.23 -13.24
N GLU A 74 1.37 -10.14 -14.22
CA GLU A 74 2.41 -11.19 -14.20
C GLU A 74 3.79 -10.70 -14.67
N ARG A 75 3.82 -9.56 -15.37
CA ARG A 75 5.04 -8.93 -15.90
C ARG A 75 5.01 -7.42 -15.67
N GLY A 76 6.20 -6.85 -15.48
CA GLY A 76 6.37 -5.41 -15.34
C GLY A 76 6.30 -4.68 -16.68
N GLU A 77 6.44 -3.36 -16.61
CA GLU A 77 6.56 -2.42 -17.75
C GLU A 77 5.38 -2.43 -18.73
N MET A 78 4.25 -3.02 -18.35
CA MET A 78 3.03 -2.94 -19.14
C MET A 78 2.37 -1.58 -18.98
N THR A 79 1.97 -0.99 -20.10
CA THR A 79 0.97 0.10 -20.07
C THR A 79 -0.37 -0.46 -19.56
N PHE A 80 -1.23 0.39 -19.00
CA PHE A 80 -2.54 -0.05 -18.53
C PHE A 80 -3.39 -0.69 -19.66
N PRO A 81 -3.43 -0.14 -20.90
CA PRO A 81 -4.11 -0.81 -22.01
C PRO A 81 -3.53 -2.18 -22.39
N MET A 82 -2.20 -2.35 -22.33
CA MET A 82 -1.57 -3.65 -22.57
C MET A 82 -1.97 -4.67 -21.49
N TYR A 83 -2.01 -4.24 -20.23
CA TYR A 83 -2.49 -5.06 -19.12
C TYR A 83 -3.96 -5.46 -19.28
N LEU A 84 -4.85 -4.54 -19.70
CA LEU A 84 -6.25 -4.87 -20.02
C LEU A 84 -6.37 -5.88 -21.15
N ALA A 85 -5.56 -5.75 -22.20
CA ALA A 85 -5.53 -6.70 -23.30
C ALA A 85 -5.07 -8.09 -22.85
N ASP A 86 -4.06 -8.15 -21.96
CA ASP A 86 -3.53 -9.37 -21.36
C ASP A 86 -4.59 -10.10 -20.51
N LEU A 87 -5.28 -9.37 -19.63
CA LEU A 87 -6.41 -9.92 -18.87
C LEU A 87 -7.53 -10.44 -19.78
N LYS A 88 -7.84 -9.70 -20.86
CA LYS A 88 -8.88 -10.10 -21.83
C LYS A 88 -8.49 -11.37 -22.58
N ALA A 89 -7.20 -11.56 -22.89
CA ALA A 89 -6.70 -12.77 -23.54
C ALA A 89 -6.64 -13.98 -22.60
N THR A 90 -6.47 -13.75 -21.29
CA THR A 90 -6.36 -14.82 -20.29
C THR A 90 -7.72 -15.49 -20.03
N PRO A 91 -7.87 -16.83 -20.10
CA PRO A 91 -9.12 -17.51 -19.74
C PRO A 91 -9.55 -17.21 -18.30
N GLY A 92 -10.85 -17.07 -18.04
CA GLY A 92 -11.36 -16.71 -16.71
C GLY A 92 -10.98 -17.72 -15.63
N VAL A 93 -10.90 -19.01 -16.01
CA VAL A 93 -10.46 -20.08 -15.09
C VAL A 93 -9.03 -19.87 -14.62
N VAL A 94 -8.14 -19.39 -15.51
CA VAL A 94 -6.74 -19.11 -15.17
C VAL A 94 -6.65 -17.93 -14.20
N LEU A 95 -7.44 -16.86 -14.41
CA LEU A 95 -7.50 -15.72 -13.51
C LEU A 95 -7.95 -16.13 -12.10
N ARG A 96 -8.99 -16.97 -12.01
CA ARG A 96 -9.48 -17.49 -10.72
C ARG A 96 -8.44 -18.37 -10.05
N ASP A 97 -7.82 -19.27 -10.79
CA ASP A 97 -6.88 -20.23 -10.22
C ASP A 97 -5.58 -19.54 -9.72
N ARG A 98 -5.17 -18.41 -10.34
CA ARG A 98 -4.11 -17.52 -9.81
C ARG A 98 -4.49 -16.96 -8.43
N MET A 99 -5.71 -16.46 -8.30
CA MET A 99 -6.22 -15.93 -7.02
C MET A 99 -6.29 -17.03 -5.95
N PHE A 100 -6.83 -18.19 -6.29
CA PHE A 100 -6.90 -19.34 -5.37
C PHE A 100 -5.51 -19.82 -4.93
N LYS A 101 -4.53 -19.82 -5.84
CA LYS A 101 -3.14 -20.12 -5.47
C LYS A 101 -2.64 -19.16 -4.40
N LYS A 102 -2.89 -17.85 -4.54
CA LYS A 102 -2.51 -16.84 -3.53
C LYS A 102 -3.26 -16.99 -2.22
N TYR A 103 -4.55 -17.31 -2.25
CA TYR A 103 -5.31 -17.63 -1.04
C TYR A 103 -4.73 -18.85 -0.32
N ALA A 104 -4.39 -19.92 -1.06
CA ALA A 104 -3.78 -21.11 -0.48
C ALA A 104 -2.42 -20.79 0.17
N GLU A 105 -1.54 -20.06 -0.51
CA GLU A 105 -0.23 -19.63 0.04
C GLU A 105 -0.40 -18.89 1.37
N ILE A 106 -1.28 -17.88 1.41
CA ILE A 106 -1.48 -17.04 2.60
C ILE A 106 -2.16 -17.81 3.75
N CYS A 107 -3.18 -18.61 3.43
CA CYS A 107 -3.94 -19.34 4.44
C CYS A 107 -3.14 -20.49 5.05
N LEU A 108 -2.33 -21.21 4.26
CA LEU A 108 -1.54 -22.33 4.74
C LEU A 108 -0.34 -21.87 5.58
N ASP A 109 0.37 -20.82 5.16
CA ASP A 109 1.51 -20.26 5.91
C ASP A 109 1.13 -19.88 7.35
N LYS A 110 -0.08 -19.32 7.57
CA LYS A 110 -0.55 -18.92 8.91
C LYS A 110 -0.95 -20.08 9.83
N THR A 111 -1.19 -21.28 9.29
CA THR A 111 -1.58 -22.45 10.10
C THR A 111 -0.39 -23.20 10.72
N GLY A 112 0.85 -22.72 10.52
CA GLY A 112 2.06 -23.31 11.11
C GLY A 112 2.30 -24.76 10.71
N SER A 113 1.63 -25.21 9.65
CA SER A 113 1.58 -26.61 9.26
C SER A 113 2.61 -26.86 8.17
N GLU A 114 3.58 -27.74 8.43
CA GLU A 114 4.34 -28.50 7.40
C GLU A 114 3.43 -29.42 6.57
N VAL A 115 2.14 -29.07 6.43
CA VAL A 115 1.16 -29.86 5.73
C VAL A 115 1.20 -29.37 4.29
N SER A 116 1.83 -30.17 3.44
CA SER A 116 1.70 -30.14 1.98
C SER A 116 0.26 -30.42 1.50
N GLY A 117 -0.74 -29.98 2.27
CA GLY A 117 -2.16 -30.26 2.07
C GLY A 117 -2.68 -29.34 0.99
N LYS A 118 -2.98 -29.92 -0.16
CA LYS A 118 -3.72 -29.24 -1.22
C LYS A 118 -5.05 -28.76 -0.65
N VAL A 119 -5.31 -27.46 -0.75
CA VAL A 119 -6.59 -26.86 -0.37
C VAL A 119 -7.74 -27.56 -1.11
N ASP A 120 -8.73 -28.05 -0.38
CA ASP A 120 -9.93 -28.66 -0.96
C ASP A 120 -10.97 -27.61 -1.33
N TRP A 121 -10.83 -27.06 -2.53
CA TRP A 121 -11.74 -26.07 -3.08
C TRP A 121 -13.18 -26.57 -3.24
N ASN A 122 -13.43 -27.88 -3.34
CA ASN A 122 -14.79 -28.40 -3.41
C ASN A 122 -15.54 -28.20 -2.09
N THR A 123 -14.82 -28.37 -0.97
CA THR A 123 -15.37 -28.13 0.37
C THR A 123 -15.54 -26.63 0.62
N ILE A 124 -14.54 -25.82 0.28
CA ILE A 124 -14.57 -24.36 0.50
C ILE A 124 -15.67 -23.69 -0.34
N LEU A 125 -15.85 -24.10 -1.60
CA LEU A 125 -16.84 -23.50 -2.51
C LEU A 125 -18.24 -24.13 -2.38
N LYS A 126 -18.50 -24.87 -1.30
CA LYS A 126 -19.80 -25.49 -1.04
C LYS A 126 -20.86 -24.47 -0.61
N SER A 127 -20.47 -23.44 0.15
CA SER A 127 -21.33 -22.35 0.57
C SER A 127 -20.52 -21.04 0.72
N PRO A 128 -21.17 -19.86 0.65
CA PRO A 128 -20.49 -18.59 0.88
C PRO A 128 -19.87 -18.51 2.29
N GLU A 129 -20.50 -19.10 3.30
CA GLU A 129 -19.97 -19.13 4.68
C GLU A 129 -18.63 -19.87 4.74
N SER A 130 -18.53 -21.06 4.14
CA SER A 130 -17.28 -21.82 4.11
C SER A 130 -16.16 -21.09 3.35
N TYR A 131 -16.51 -20.36 2.30
CA TYR A 131 -15.57 -19.52 1.56
C TYR A 131 -15.06 -18.35 2.42
N ILE A 132 -15.97 -17.63 3.07
CA ILE A 132 -15.63 -16.47 3.92
C ILE A 132 -14.84 -16.90 5.16
N GLU A 133 -15.21 -18.00 5.81
CA GLU A 133 -14.47 -18.56 6.95
C GLU A 133 -13.02 -18.90 6.58
N PHE A 134 -12.82 -19.49 5.39
CA PHE A 134 -11.48 -19.77 4.87
C PHE A 134 -10.67 -18.49 4.65
N LEU A 135 -11.27 -17.44 4.10
CA LEU A 135 -10.62 -16.15 3.94
C LEU A 135 -10.30 -15.50 5.29
N ILE A 136 -11.21 -15.53 6.26
CA ILE A 136 -10.98 -15.00 7.62
C ILE A 136 -9.80 -15.72 8.28
N MET A 137 -9.68 -17.04 8.11
CA MET A 137 -8.56 -17.81 8.65
C MET A 137 -7.20 -17.32 8.11
N GLY A 138 -7.12 -17.00 6.81
CA GLY A 138 -5.88 -16.54 6.18
C GLY A 138 -5.61 -15.05 6.29
N PHE A 139 -6.62 -14.22 6.19
CA PHE A 139 -6.46 -12.76 6.12
C PHE A 139 -6.70 -12.09 7.46
N GLY A 140 -7.54 -12.65 8.33
CA GLY A 140 -8.02 -12.00 9.55
C GLY A 140 -9.37 -11.32 9.32
N THR A 141 -10.21 -11.29 10.35
CA THR A 141 -11.58 -10.75 10.29
C THR A 141 -11.61 -9.27 9.89
N GLU A 142 -10.60 -8.50 10.28
CA GLU A 142 -10.45 -7.08 9.97
C GLU A 142 -10.12 -6.78 8.50
N HIS A 143 -9.81 -7.82 7.72
CA HIS A 143 -9.40 -7.70 6.32
C HIS A 143 -10.40 -8.35 5.35
N VAL A 144 -11.52 -8.88 5.86
CA VAL A 144 -12.54 -9.59 5.09
C VAL A 144 -13.88 -8.89 5.24
N GLU A 145 -14.37 -8.31 4.15
CA GLU A 145 -15.68 -7.65 4.08
C GLU A 145 -16.74 -8.68 3.63
N ASP A 146 -17.64 -9.11 4.54
CA ASP A 146 -18.61 -10.20 4.27
C ASP A 146 -19.43 -9.95 3.01
N GLU A 147 -19.97 -8.74 2.83
CA GLU A 147 -20.83 -8.41 1.69
C GLU A 147 -20.08 -8.53 0.36
N ILE A 148 -18.83 -8.04 0.32
CA ILE A 148 -17.98 -8.11 -0.86
C ILE A 148 -17.60 -9.56 -1.17
N GLU A 149 -17.13 -10.31 -0.18
CA GLU A 149 -16.69 -11.70 -0.39
C GLU A 149 -17.85 -12.65 -0.72
N ARG A 150 -19.04 -12.40 -0.16
CA ARG A 150 -20.27 -13.11 -0.51
C ARG A 150 -20.65 -12.88 -1.97
N GLN A 151 -20.50 -11.65 -2.46
CA GLN A 151 -20.71 -11.35 -3.86
C GLN A 151 -19.60 -11.92 -4.76
N ALA A 152 -18.34 -11.89 -4.31
CA ALA A 152 -17.21 -12.50 -5.02
C ALA A 152 -17.39 -14.02 -5.16
N TYR A 153 -17.90 -14.70 -4.12
CA TYR A 153 -18.20 -16.12 -4.11
C TYR A 153 -19.12 -16.55 -5.28
N GLU A 154 -20.13 -15.75 -5.62
CA GLU A 154 -21.03 -16.05 -6.75
C GLU A 154 -20.30 -16.04 -8.10
N TYR A 155 -19.26 -15.21 -8.23
CA TYR A 155 -18.45 -15.08 -9.45
C TYR A 155 -17.33 -16.11 -9.55
N VAL A 156 -16.66 -16.50 -8.46
CA VAL A 156 -15.55 -17.48 -8.53
C VAL A 156 -16.04 -18.86 -8.99
N LYS A 157 -17.32 -19.17 -8.82
CA LYS A 157 -17.95 -20.38 -9.35
C LYS A 157 -18.16 -20.32 -10.87
N LYS A 158 -18.16 -19.13 -11.44
CA LYS A 158 -18.44 -18.82 -12.85
C LYS A 158 -17.30 -17.98 -13.44
N PRO A 159 -16.11 -18.58 -13.65
CA PRO A 159 -14.90 -17.84 -13.95
C PRO A 159 -14.96 -16.92 -15.19
N GLU A 160 -15.76 -17.27 -16.21
CA GLU A 160 -15.94 -16.39 -17.38
C GLU A 160 -16.84 -15.19 -17.08
N GLU A 161 -17.85 -15.33 -16.22
CA GLU A 161 -18.66 -14.19 -15.74
C GLU A 161 -17.81 -13.28 -14.83
N MET A 162 -16.97 -13.87 -13.96
CA MET A 162 -15.99 -13.13 -13.15
C MET A 162 -15.05 -12.29 -14.03
N LYS A 163 -14.47 -12.92 -15.05
CA LYS A 163 -13.63 -12.23 -16.03
C LYS A 163 -14.39 -11.11 -16.75
N ALA A 164 -15.61 -11.36 -17.20
CA ALA A 164 -16.41 -10.35 -17.89
C ALA A 164 -16.68 -9.13 -16.99
N LEU A 165 -17.00 -9.35 -15.71
CA LEU A 165 -17.17 -8.29 -14.72
C LEU A 165 -15.88 -7.49 -14.53
N ILE A 166 -14.75 -8.18 -14.30
CA ILE A 166 -13.42 -7.56 -14.12
C ILE A 166 -13.08 -6.68 -15.32
N ILE A 167 -13.14 -7.23 -16.54
CA ILE A 167 -12.75 -6.51 -17.76
C ILE A 167 -13.66 -5.31 -18.00
N SER A 168 -14.98 -5.50 -17.91
CA SER A 168 -15.94 -4.42 -18.08
C SER A 168 -15.68 -3.29 -17.07
N HIS A 169 -15.34 -3.64 -15.82
CA HIS A 169 -15.09 -2.66 -14.78
C HIS A 169 -13.80 -1.90 -15.00
N LEU A 170 -12.70 -2.61 -15.26
CA LEU A 170 -11.39 -1.96 -15.43
C LEU A 170 -11.34 -1.10 -16.70
N VAL A 171 -12.06 -1.48 -17.76
CA VAL A 171 -12.22 -0.64 -18.96
C VAL A 171 -13.01 0.63 -18.64
N TRP A 172 -14.14 0.50 -17.93
CA TRP A 172 -14.92 1.67 -17.48
C TRP A 172 -14.08 2.58 -16.59
N PHE A 173 -13.36 2.03 -15.63
CA PHE A 173 -12.54 2.78 -14.68
C PHE A 173 -11.39 3.49 -15.39
N TRP A 174 -10.71 2.81 -16.32
CA TRP A 174 -9.68 3.41 -17.17
C TRP A 174 -10.22 4.63 -17.93
N ASN A 175 -11.27 4.42 -18.72
CA ASN A 175 -11.81 5.47 -19.60
C ASN A 175 -12.43 6.65 -18.82
N THR A 176 -13.07 6.38 -17.69
CA THR A 176 -13.85 7.39 -16.94
C THR A 176 -12.98 8.16 -15.95
N HIS A 177 -12.00 7.51 -15.31
CA HIS A 177 -11.30 8.08 -14.15
C HIS A 177 -9.78 8.09 -14.29
N LEU A 178 -9.17 7.01 -14.80
CA LEU A 178 -7.73 6.81 -14.67
C LEU A 178 -6.92 7.31 -15.87
N GLU A 179 -7.43 7.24 -17.10
CA GLU A 179 -6.65 7.59 -18.30
C GLU A 179 -6.21 9.06 -18.31
N SER A 180 -7.17 9.98 -18.12
CA SER A 180 -6.89 11.42 -18.08
C SER A 180 -6.01 11.79 -16.88
N GLU A 181 -6.23 11.15 -15.74
CA GLU A 181 -5.40 11.34 -14.56
C GLU A 181 -3.98 10.84 -14.78
N TRP A 182 -3.81 9.65 -15.36
CA TRP A 182 -2.51 9.07 -15.68
C TRP A 182 -1.70 9.99 -16.58
N LEU A 183 -2.30 10.50 -17.66
CA LEU A 183 -1.65 11.47 -18.54
C LEU A 183 -1.26 12.77 -17.82
N ARG A 184 -2.08 13.20 -16.85
CA ARG A 184 -1.80 14.39 -16.03
C ARG A 184 -0.63 14.17 -15.06
N VAL A 185 -0.55 13.01 -14.40
CA VAL A 185 0.43 12.75 -13.34
C VAL A 185 1.72 12.10 -13.84
N GLN A 186 1.71 11.45 -15.01
CA GLN A 186 2.88 10.77 -15.55
C GLN A 186 4.14 11.66 -15.61
N PRO A 187 4.08 12.92 -16.10
CA PRO A 187 5.26 13.79 -16.11
C PRO A 187 5.83 14.06 -14.70
N LEU A 188 4.96 14.13 -13.69
CA LEU A 188 5.36 14.31 -12.29
C LEU A 188 6.10 13.07 -11.78
N VAL A 189 5.54 11.89 -12.04
CA VAL A 189 6.14 10.60 -11.66
C VAL A 189 7.50 10.41 -12.35
N GLU A 190 7.60 10.70 -13.65
CA GLU A 190 8.86 10.61 -14.40
C GLU A 190 9.94 11.58 -13.90
N LYS A 191 9.54 12.77 -13.42
CA LYS A 191 10.47 13.70 -12.75
C LYS A 191 10.94 13.11 -11.41
N THR A 192 10.06 12.52 -10.62
CA THR A 192 10.45 11.85 -9.38
C THR A 192 11.44 10.71 -9.65
N ILE A 193 11.18 9.85 -10.63
CA ILE A 193 12.09 8.76 -11.01
C ILE A 193 13.49 9.31 -11.31
N ARG A 194 13.58 10.34 -12.16
CA ARG A 194 14.87 10.97 -12.52
C ARG A 194 15.61 11.50 -11.29
N ALA A 195 14.92 12.23 -10.43
CA ALA A 195 15.54 12.77 -9.21
C ALA A 195 16.08 11.68 -8.28
N TYR A 196 15.38 10.53 -8.16
CA TYR A 196 15.84 9.41 -7.35
C TYR A 196 16.97 8.60 -8.01
N GLN A 197 17.02 8.55 -9.35
CA GLN A 197 18.11 7.90 -10.11
C GLN A 197 19.45 8.63 -9.95
N GLU A 198 19.44 9.92 -9.59
CA GLU A 198 20.64 10.71 -9.32
C GLU A 198 21.21 10.49 -7.91
N LEU A 199 20.48 9.79 -7.04
CA LEU A 199 20.98 9.48 -5.69
C LEU A 199 22.15 8.49 -5.77
N ASP A 200 23.21 8.79 -5.03
CA ASP A 200 24.23 7.81 -4.73
C ASP A 200 23.69 6.81 -3.70
N LEU A 201 23.36 5.62 -4.19
CA LEU A 201 22.93 4.46 -3.41
C LEU A 201 24.03 3.40 -3.32
N SER A 202 25.23 3.71 -3.81
CA SER A 202 26.34 2.75 -3.80
C SER A 202 26.74 2.40 -2.37
N GLY A 203 26.99 1.11 -2.13
CA GLY A 203 27.39 0.60 -0.81
C GLY A 203 26.27 0.48 0.21
N LEU A 204 25.03 0.85 -0.11
CA LEU A 204 23.87 0.63 0.76
C LEU A 204 23.26 -0.75 0.55
N SER A 205 22.79 -1.38 1.63
CA SER A 205 21.98 -2.61 1.56
C SER A 205 20.56 -2.29 1.02
N SER A 206 19.84 -3.31 0.53
CA SER A 206 18.45 -3.12 0.08
C SER A 206 17.56 -2.54 1.18
N ARG A 207 17.83 -2.88 2.45
CA ARG A 207 17.08 -2.36 3.61
C ARG A 207 17.37 -0.88 3.83
N GLU A 208 18.63 -0.49 3.75
CA GLU A 208 19.04 0.92 3.86
C GLU A 208 18.47 1.76 2.73
N ILE A 209 18.42 1.21 1.50
CA ILE A 209 17.78 1.89 0.37
C ILE A 209 16.27 2.04 0.61
N ILE A 210 15.58 0.98 1.07
CA ILE A 210 14.15 1.05 1.42
C ILE A 210 13.90 2.14 2.47
N HIS A 211 14.70 2.16 3.54
CA HIS A 211 14.61 3.19 4.56
C HIS A 211 14.84 4.59 3.96
N ARG A 212 15.87 4.75 3.12
CA ARG A 212 16.20 6.04 2.51
C ARG A 212 15.11 6.57 1.56
N VAL A 213 14.44 5.70 0.81
CA VAL A 213 13.39 6.10 -0.14
C VAL A 213 12.04 6.31 0.55
N THR A 214 11.65 5.38 1.40
CA THR A 214 10.29 5.32 1.97
C THR A 214 10.21 5.93 3.37
N GLY A 215 11.32 6.00 4.11
CA GLY A 215 11.36 6.32 5.53
C GLY A 215 10.92 5.17 6.44
N GLN A 216 10.68 3.98 5.88
CA GLN A 216 10.26 2.79 6.65
C GLN A 216 11.42 1.84 6.90
N ASP A 217 11.47 1.27 8.10
CA ASP A 217 12.39 0.19 8.45
C ASP A 217 11.77 -1.17 8.10
N PRO A 218 12.33 -1.94 7.14
CA PRO A 218 11.73 -3.19 6.68
C PRO A 218 12.03 -4.37 7.61
N VAL A 219 11.77 -4.25 8.91
CA VAL A 219 12.22 -5.20 9.95
C VAL A 219 11.24 -6.31 10.28
N ASP A 220 9.99 -6.22 9.83
CA ASP A 220 8.97 -7.23 10.13
C ASP A 220 9.11 -8.51 9.26
N ALA A 221 8.47 -9.59 9.71
CA ALA A 221 8.53 -10.88 9.03
C ALA A 221 7.94 -10.84 7.61
N HIS A 222 6.98 -9.95 7.36
CA HIS A 222 6.35 -9.81 6.05
C HIS A 222 7.30 -9.17 5.04
N TRP A 223 8.07 -8.16 5.44
CA TRP A 223 9.18 -7.62 4.64
C TRP A 223 10.22 -8.69 4.32
N ASN A 224 10.63 -9.49 5.30
CA ASN A 224 11.62 -10.56 5.08
C ASN A 224 11.12 -11.54 4.01
N GLN A 225 9.89 -12.02 4.14
CA GLN A 225 9.28 -12.94 3.18
C GLN A 225 9.23 -12.35 1.76
N LEU A 226 8.81 -11.08 1.61
CA LEU A 226 8.76 -10.43 0.31
C LEU A 226 10.14 -10.25 -0.31
N LEU A 227 11.14 -9.87 0.48
CA LEU A 227 12.52 -9.69 0.02
C LEU A 227 13.12 -11.02 -0.44
N GLU A 228 12.92 -12.10 0.33
CA GLU A 228 13.38 -13.46 -0.02
C GLU A 228 12.73 -14.00 -1.30
N GLN A 229 11.45 -13.69 -1.53
CA GLN A 229 10.72 -14.12 -2.74
C GLN A 229 11.07 -13.29 -3.98
N SER A 230 11.58 -12.08 -3.80
CA SER A 230 11.87 -11.15 -4.89
C SER A 230 13.24 -11.40 -5.51
N LYS A 231 13.32 -11.33 -6.84
CA LYS A 231 14.61 -11.29 -7.56
C LYS A 231 15.06 -9.87 -7.84
N ARG A 232 14.12 -8.92 -7.90
CA ARG A 232 14.37 -7.50 -8.18
C ARG A 232 13.42 -6.61 -7.37
N ILE A 233 13.86 -5.40 -7.07
CA ILE A 233 13.09 -4.39 -6.34
C ILE A 233 12.90 -3.19 -7.26
N ALA A 234 11.66 -2.74 -7.41
CA ALA A 234 11.32 -1.52 -8.15
C ALA A 234 10.67 -0.54 -7.18
N PHE A 235 11.26 0.64 -7.02
CA PHE A 235 10.63 1.77 -6.36
C PHE A 235 9.76 2.49 -7.39
N VAL A 236 8.46 2.54 -7.12
CA VAL A 236 7.45 3.05 -8.04
C VAL A 236 6.78 4.28 -7.43
N PRO A 237 7.14 5.51 -7.86
CA PRO A 237 6.48 6.69 -7.34
C PRO A 237 5.02 6.72 -7.80
N ASN A 238 4.11 7.03 -6.90
CA ASN A 238 2.68 7.11 -7.14
C ASN A 238 2.18 8.50 -6.71
N ALA A 239 1.42 9.16 -7.56
CA ALA A 239 0.93 10.51 -7.31
C ALA A 239 -0.19 10.59 -6.26
N HIS A 240 -0.75 9.45 -5.85
CA HIS A 240 -1.95 9.34 -5.04
C HIS A 240 -1.71 8.81 -3.63
N THR A 241 -0.68 7.97 -3.45
CA THR A 241 -0.35 7.30 -2.17
C THR A 241 0.08 8.27 -1.06
N GLY A 242 0.50 9.50 -1.40
CA GLY A 242 0.93 10.47 -0.40
C GLY A 242 2.14 9.96 0.41
N GLN A 243 2.09 10.06 1.73
CA GLN A 243 3.18 9.60 2.61
C GLN A 243 3.18 8.08 2.87
N TYR A 244 2.19 7.34 2.40
CA TYR A 244 2.09 5.92 2.65
C TYR A 244 3.00 5.12 1.73
N THR A 245 3.25 3.86 2.10
CA THR A 245 4.00 2.92 1.27
C THR A 245 3.18 1.65 1.12
N HIS A 246 3.10 1.14 -0.11
CA HIS A 246 2.44 -0.13 -0.40
C HIS A 246 3.38 -1.03 -1.20
N LYS A 247 3.12 -2.34 -1.17
CA LYS A 247 4.00 -3.37 -1.71
C LYS A 247 3.19 -4.32 -2.58
N MET A 248 3.71 -4.65 -3.75
CA MET A 248 3.07 -5.60 -4.66
C MET A 248 4.12 -6.45 -5.35
N MET A 249 3.87 -7.76 -5.44
CA MET A 249 4.67 -8.64 -6.29
C MET A 249 4.14 -8.62 -7.72
N VAL A 250 4.99 -8.23 -8.67
CA VAL A 250 4.73 -8.25 -10.11
C VAL A 250 5.69 -9.23 -10.75
N GLY A 251 5.21 -10.46 -11.02
CA GLY A 251 6.07 -11.59 -11.32
C GLY A 251 7.07 -11.83 -10.18
N GLU A 252 8.36 -11.75 -10.47
CA GLU A 252 9.46 -11.88 -9.48
C GLU A 252 10.00 -10.52 -8.99
N CYS A 253 9.28 -9.42 -9.26
CA CYS A 253 9.63 -8.07 -8.83
C CYS A 253 8.81 -7.66 -7.61
N LEU A 254 9.48 -7.19 -6.56
CA LEU A 254 8.85 -6.44 -5.49
C LEU A 254 8.73 -4.96 -5.90
N CYS A 255 7.53 -4.54 -6.26
CA CYS A 255 7.21 -3.14 -6.47
C CYS A 255 6.87 -2.49 -5.12
N ILE A 256 7.62 -1.44 -4.76
CA ILE A 256 7.42 -0.64 -3.56
C ILE A 256 6.89 0.73 -4.01
N PHE A 257 5.59 0.95 -3.79
CA PHE A 257 4.92 2.20 -4.10
C PHE A 257 5.14 3.22 -3.01
N PHE A 258 5.51 4.43 -3.38
CA PHE A 258 5.72 5.55 -2.46
C PHE A 258 5.23 6.85 -3.09
N GLY A 259 4.92 7.86 -2.29
CA GLY A 259 4.46 9.15 -2.82
C GLY A 259 5.45 9.81 -3.77
N ALA A 260 4.95 10.34 -4.89
CA ALA A 260 5.72 11.20 -5.78
C ALA A 260 6.12 12.49 -5.04
N ARG A 261 7.36 12.51 -4.52
CA ARG A 261 7.96 13.60 -3.74
C ARG A 261 9.45 13.71 -4.09
N PRO A 262 10.13 14.83 -3.77
CA PRO A 262 11.55 14.93 -4.05
C PRO A 262 12.36 14.04 -3.07
N PRO A 263 13.54 13.53 -3.47
CA PRO A 263 14.46 12.89 -2.55
C PRO A 263 14.83 13.80 -1.39
N GLU A 264 15.01 13.22 -0.21
CA GLU A 264 15.48 13.98 0.94
C GLU A 264 16.88 14.54 0.68
N GLY A 265 17.06 15.84 0.93
CA GLY A 265 18.35 16.52 0.72
C GLY A 265 18.67 16.85 -0.74
N SER A 266 17.74 16.64 -1.68
CA SER A 266 17.90 17.10 -3.07
C SER A 266 18.09 18.63 -3.13
N GLN A 267 19.08 19.06 -3.91
CA GLN A 267 19.33 20.48 -4.18
C GLN A 267 18.39 21.02 -5.25
N GLU A 268 17.99 20.18 -6.21
CA GLU A 268 17.02 20.55 -7.24
C GLU A 268 15.61 20.59 -6.63
N ARG A 269 15.02 21.79 -6.61
CA ARG A 269 13.65 22.00 -6.15
C ARG A 269 12.70 21.79 -7.32
N ILE A 270 11.75 20.87 -7.15
CA ILE A 270 10.66 20.63 -8.11
C ILE A 270 9.37 21.13 -7.44
N PRO A 271 8.91 22.36 -7.73
CA PRO A 271 7.85 23.02 -6.96
C PRO A 271 6.54 22.22 -6.87
N GLU A 272 6.19 21.47 -7.91
CA GLU A 272 5.01 20.62 -7.89
C GLU A 272 5.13 19.44 -6.92
N LEU A 273 6.32 18.82 -6.83
CA LEU A 273 6.59 17.74 -5.89
C LEU A 273 6.66 18.27 -4.45
N ASP A 274 7.35 19.40 -4.23
CA ASP A 274 7.40 20.09 -2.95
C ASP A 274 5.99 20.38 -2.43
N ARG A 275 5.15 21.00 -3.26
CA ARG A 275 3.78 21.34 -2.89
C ARG A 275 2.96 20.11 -2.53
N THR A 276 3.12 19.01 -3.28
CA THR A 276 2.36 17.78 -3.07
C THR A 276 2.75 17.10 -1.75
N ASP A 277 4.05 17.01 -1.45
CA ASP A 277 4.56 16.50 -0.18
C ASP A 277 4.13 17.38 1.00
N ILE A 278 4.21 18.70 0.87
CA ILE A 278 3.77 19.65 1.91
C ILE A 278 2.27 19.50 2.20
N ILE A 279 1.41 19.44 1.18
CA ILE A 279 -0.03 19.24 1.37
C ILE A 279 -0.30 17.91 2.09
N SER A 280 0.38 16.82 1.68
CA SER A 280 0.25 15.53 2.35
C SER A 280 0.61 15.62 3.84
N ARG A 281 1.74 16.24 4.16
CA ARG A 281 2.21 16.42 5.55
C ARG A 281 1.27 17.28 6.37
N LEU A 282 0.80 18.40 5.83
CA LEU A 282 -0.08 19.34 6.53
C LEU A 282 -1.48 18.76 6.74
N SER A 283 -2.07 18.09 5.76
CA SER A 283 -3.36 17.39 5.93
C SER A 283 -3.29 16.31 7.02
N THR A 284 -2.09 15.80 7.30
CA THR A 284 -1.85 14.89 8.41
C THR A 284 -1.84 15.58 9.77
N LEU A 285 -1.44 16.83 9.85
CA LEU A 285 -1.41 17.58 11.12
C LEU A 285 -2.68 18.41 11.34
N ALA A 286 -3.40 18.76 10.28
CA ALA A 286 -4.59 19.60 10.31
C ALA A 286 -5.84 18.84 10.80
N ASP A 287 -5.77 18.28 12.01
CA ASP A 287 -6.86 17.60 12.69
C ASP A 287 -6.71 17.75 14.21
N ASP A 288 -7.79 18.15 14.87
CA ASP A 288 -7.81 18.52 16.28
C ASP A 288 -7.38 17.35 17.20
N THR A 289 -7.96 16.16 16.97
CA THR A 289 -7.65 14.98 17.79
C THR A 289 -6.20 14.53 17.60
N ARG A 290 -5.68 14.55 16.38
CA ARG A 290 -4.28 14.19 16.13
C ARG A 290 -3.31 15.17 16.75
N MET A 291 -3.61 16.48 16.73
CA MET A 291 -2.83 17.48 17.44
C MET A 291 -2.88 17.26 18.96
N GLN A 292 -4.05 16.93 19.51
CA GLN A 292 -4.21 16.60 20.92
C GLN A 292 -3.39 15.36 21.32
N ILE A 293 -3.39 14.30 20.51
CA ILE A 293 -2.57 13.10 20.71
C ILE A 293 -1.08 13.46 20.70
N LEU A 294 -0.63 14.22 19.70
CA LEU A 294 0.77 14.63 19.58
C LEU A 294 1.21 15.48 20.77
N GLN A 295 0.39 16.44 21.20
CA GLN A 295 0.66 17.27 22.37
C GLN A 295 0.78 16.42 23.64
N LEU A 296 -0.17 15.51 23.85
CA LEU A 296 -0.20 14.65 25.03
C LEU A 296 1.07 13.78 25.13
N ILE A 297 1.48 13.16 24.02
CA ILE A 297 2.71 12.36 23.99
C ILE A 297 3.94 13.25 24.18
N ALA A 298 3.99 14.45 23.59
CA ALA A 298 5.10 15.39 23.76
C ALA A 298 5.28 15.81 25.24
N GLU A 299 4.19 16.03 25.97
CA GLU A 299 4.21 16.41 27.39
C GLU A 299 4.66 15.27 28.31
N LYS A 300 4.35 14.01 27.94
CA LYS A 300 4.69 12.82 28.75
C LYS A 300 5.99 12.13 28.32
N GLY A 301 6.51 12.45 27.13
CA GLY A 301 7.68 11.85 26.51
C GLY A 301 7.39 10.52 25.81
N GLU A 302 6.88 9.54 26.54
CA GLU A 302 6.53 8.20 26.04
C GLU A 302 5.18 7.74 26.63
N MET A 303 4.29 7.20 25.80
CA MET A 303 2.97 6.74 26.27
C MET A 303 2.53 5.42 25.63
N ARG A 304 1.82 4.59 26.40
CA ARG A 304 1.20 3.37 25.88
C ARG A 304 -0.10 3.69 25.14
N ALA A 305 -0.45 2.86 24.16
CA ALA A 305 -1.69 3.00 23.41
C ALA A 305 -2.93 3.10 24.31
N GLN A 306 -3.03 2.27 25.36
CA GLN A 306 -4.16 2.26 26.29
C GLN A 306 -4.27 3.57 27.08
N ASP A 307 -3.16 4.08 27.61
CA ASP A 307 -3.13 5.34 28.35
C ASP A 307 -3.58 6.53 27.46
N ILE A 308 -3.23 6.50 26.17
CA ILE A 308 -3.66 7.50 25.19
C ILE A 308 -5.18 7.38 24.92
N ILE A 309 -5.69 6.15 24.76
CA ILE A 309 -7.14 5.91 24.55
C ILE A 309 -7.94 6.46 25.72
N GLU A 310 -7.51 6.19 26.96
CA GLU A 310 -8.18 6.69 28.17
C GLU A 310 -8.14 8.21 28.26
N ALA A 311 -7.01 8.84 27.94
CA ALA A 311 -6.84 10.28 28.02
C ALA A 311 -7.60 11.07 26.94
N ILE A 312 -7.70 10.53 25.73
CA ILE A 312 -8.39 11.20 24.60
C ILE A 312 -9.92 11.09 24.73
N GLY A 313 -10.44 10.07 25.43
CA GLY A 313 -11.87 9.92 25.68
C GLY A 313 -12.69 9.52 24.44
N LEU A 314 -12.03 9.08 23.36
CA LEU A 314 -12.67 8.48 22.18
C LEU A 314 -12.67 6.95 22.27
N SER A 315 -13.46 6.33 21.39
CA SER A 315 -13.47 4.87 21.28
C SER A 315 -12.07 4.32 20.94
N GLN A 316 -11.74 3.14 21.47
CA GLN A 316 -10.48 2.46 21.16
C GLN A 316 -10.23 2.31 19.64
N PRO A 317 -11.22 1.91 18.79
CA PRO A 317 -11.03 1.87 17.34
C PRO A 317 -10.63 3.24 16.75
N SER A 318 -11.30 4.32 17.17
CA SER A 318 -11.01 5.68 16.69
C SER A 318 -9.59 6.12 17.04
N THR A 319 -9.20 6.00 18.31
CA THR A 319 -7.87 6.43 18.76
C THR A 319 -6.76 5.56 18.17
N SER A 320 -6.97 4.23 18.09
CA SER A 320 -6.03 3.31 17.44
C SER A 320 -5.79 3.67 15.97
N ARG A 321 -6.84 4.10 15.26
CA ARG A 321 -6.72 4.59 13.88
C ARG A 321 -5.87 5.85 13.80
N TYR A 322 -6.09 6.85 14.65
CA TYR A 322 -5.26 8.07 14.67
C TYR A 322 -3.79 7.77 14.97
N LEU A 323 -3.53 6.90 15.94
CA LEU A 323 -2.16 6.47 16.27
C LEU A 323 -1.49 5.78 15.09
N SER A 324 -2.20 4.88 14.43
CA SER A 324 -1.70 4.17 13.25
C SER A 324 -1.42 5.14 12.10
N GLN A 325 -2.29 6.12 11.86
CA GLN A 325 -2.09 7.16 10.84
C GLN A 325 -0.87 8.04 11.14
N LEU A 326 -0.71 8.48 12.39
CA LEU A 326 0.42 9.31 12.81
C LEU A 326 1.76 8.55 12.77
N ALA A 327 1.76 7.27 13.15
CA ALA A 327 2.92 6.40 13.04
C ALA A 327 3.28 6.13 11.57
N ALA A 328 2.29 5.81 10.72
CA ALA A 328 2.50 5.60 9.29
C ALA A 328 3.00 6.86 8.56
N ALA A 329 2.59 8.05 9.02
CA ALA A 329 3.08 9.34 8.55
C ALA A 329 4.48 9.72 9.06
N GLY A 330 5.02 8.92 9.98
CA GLY A 330 6.32 9.11 10.61
C GLY A 330 6.33 10.16 11.73
N TYR A 331 5.19 10.70 12.17
CA TYR A 331 5.13 11.67 13.28
C TYR A 331 5.23 11.03 14.66
N LEU A 332 4.88 9.74 14.76
CA LEU A 332 5.10 8.91 15.93
C LEU A 332 6.09 7.79 15.62
N LEU A 333 6.96 7.49 16.57
CA LEU A 333 7.75 6.27 16.58
C LEU A 333 7.01 5.22 17.40
N GLU A 334 6.79 4.02 16.83
CA GLU A 334 6.12 2.91 17.50
C GLU A 334 7.14 1.87 17.97
N ARG A 335 7.04 1.44 19.23
CA ARG A 335 7.78 0.30 19.80
C ARG A 335 6.85 -0.62 20.57
N ARG A 336 7.18 -1.91 20.64
CA ARG A 336 6.47 -2.87 21.50
C ARG A 336 7.21 -3.10 22.82
N VAL A 337 6.50 -3.01 23.94
CA VAL A 337 6.97 -3.33 25.29
C VAL A 337 6.01 -4.34 25.91
N ASN A 338 6.48 -5.57 26.16
CA ASN A 338 5.65 -6.64 26.74
C ASN A 338 4.29 -6.78 26.04
N THR A 339 4.32 -6.85 24.70
CA THR A 339 3.15 -6.89 23.77
C THR A 339 2.37 -5.58 23.59
N ALA A 340 2.52 -4.59 24.47
CA ALA A 340 1.85 -3.30 24.33
C ALA A 340 2.58 -2.37 23.35
N LYS A 341 1.83 -1.66 22.52
CA LYS A 341 2.36 -0.57 21.68
C LYS A 341 2.61 0.67 22.52
N VAL A 342 3.77 1.27 22.31
CA VAL A 342 4.25 2.47 22.99
C VAL A 342 4.71 3.46 21.93
N TYR A 343 4.37 4.74 22.13
CA TYR A 343 4.63 5.80 21.16
C TYR A 343 5.45 6.94 21.76
N THR A 344 6.35 7.48 20.95
CA THR A 344 7.07 8.73 21.20
C THR A 344 6.96 9.66 19.99
N ILE A 345 7.22 10.95 20.19
CA ILE A 345 7.24 11.93 19.09
C ILE A 345 8.48 11.76 18.23
N ASN A 346 8.29 11.78 16.91
CA ASN A 346 9.40 11.91 15.97
C ASN A 346 9.73 13.39 15.74
N HIS A 347 10.67 13.93 16.53
CA HIS A 347 11.10 15.33 16.44
C HIS A 347 11.65 15.71 15.06
N ASP A 348 12.46 14.82 14.46
CA ASP A 348 13.05 15.03 13.14
C ASP A 348 11.97 15.22 12.05
N ARG A 349 10.92 14.41 12.09
CA ARG A 349 9.79 14.54 11.15
C ARG A 349 9.08 15.89 11.29
N ILE A 350 8.87 16.37 12.52
CA ILE A 350 8.23 17.67 12.78
C ILE A 350 9.10 18.81 12.23
N GLU A 351 10.38 18.82 12.56
CA GLU A 351 11.31 19.86 12.09
C GLU A 351 11.41 19.87 10.56
N LYS A 352 11.50 18.69 9.93
CA LYS A 352 11.50 18.55 8.47
C LYS A 352 10.22 19.09 7.84
N THR A 353 9.05 18.88 8.46
CA THR A 353 7.78 19.45 7.95
C THR A 353 7.78 20.97 8.04
N LEU A 354 8.18 21.56 9.17
CA LEU A 354 8.24 23.01 9.32
C LEU A 354 9.26 23.64 8.36
N LYS A 355 10.44 23.03 8.21
CA LYS A 355 11.48 23.48 7.27
C LYS A 355 11.01 23.40 5.82
N ALA A 356 10.32 22.33 5.42
CA ALA A 356 9.78 22.19 4.07
C ALA A 356 8.78 23.32 3.75
N VAL A 357 7.86 23.62 4.68
CA VAL A 357 6.90 24.72 4.52
C VAL A 357 7.61 26.08 4.44
N SER A 358 8.54 26.33 5.37
CA SER A 358 9.33 27.57 5.41
C SER A 358 10.07 27.78 4.11
N SER A 359 10.86 26.79 3.68
CA SER A 359 11.65 26.91 2.46
C SER A 359 10.81 26.99 1.20
N PHE A 360 9.59 26.45 1.18
CA PHE A 360 8.70 26.59 0.01
C PHE A 360 8.09 27.99 -0.11
N LEU A 361 7.80 28.63 1.03
CA LEU A 361 7.13 29.93 1.08
C LEU A 361 8.10 31.13 1.13
N LEU A 362 9.26 30.97 1.76
CA LEU A 362 10.15 32.07 2.13
C LEU A 362 11.49 32.06 1.36
N ASP A 363 12.03 30.89 1.02
CA ASP A 363 13.36 30.75 0.43
C ASP A 363 13.32 30.68 -1.12
N ARG A 364 12.66 31.67 -1.76
CA ARG A 364 12.58 31.75 -3.23
C ARG A 364 13.75 32.47 -3.88
#